data_AF-A0A5C8BEE1-F1
#
_entry.id   AF-A0A5C8BEE1-F1
#
_cell.length_a   1.000
_cell.length_b   1.000
_cell.length_c   1.000
_cell.angle_alpha   90.00
_cell.angle_beta   90.00
_cell.angle_gamma   90.00
#
_symmetry.space_group_name_H-M   'P 1'
#
loop_
_entity.id
_entity.type
_entity.pdbx_description
1 polymer ?
#
loop_
_entity_poly.entity_id
_entity_poly.type
_entity_poly.pdbx_seq_one_letter_code
_entity_poly.pdbx_strand_id
1 'polypeptide(L)'
;MNRTELEALLKKLQSELASGQPVDDELRASLRKLDEDIVQVLGAGSPLSDTENDESLAQRAQEIDARFSAEHPYLANTLRDVMELLGKMGI
;
A
#
# COMPACT_ATOMS: atom_id res chain seq x y z
N MET A 1 12.83 5.15 12.22
CA MET A 1 11.68 4.58 12.95
C MET A 1 10.51 4.24 12.03
N ASN A 2 10.54 4.70 10.76
CA ASN A 2 9.34 4.83 9.92
C ASN A 2 8.91 3.53 9.20
N ARG A 3 9.83 2.60 8.93
CA ARG A 3 9.51 1.35 8.22
C ARG A 3 8.59 0.42 9.03
N THR A 4 8.82 0.31 10.33
CA THR A 4 8.03 -0.57 11.21
C THR A 4 6.59 -0.06 11.36
N GLU A 5 6.40 1.27 11.32
CA GLU A 5 5.07 1.88 11.32
C GLU A 5 4.31 1.61 10.02
N LEU A 6 5.02 1.65 8.88
CA LEU A 6 4.44 1.31 7.59
C LEU A 6 3.98 -0.15 7.53
N GLU A 7 4.86 -1.08 7.94
CA GLU A 7 4.52 -2.51 8.02
C GLU A 7 3.34 -2.75 8.97
N ALA A 8 3.23 -1.99 10.07
CA ALA A 8 2.11 -2.09 11.00
C ALA A 8 0.79 -1.60 10.37
N LEU A 9 0.81 -0.49 9.64
CA LEU A 9 -0.36 0.04 8.93
C LEU A 9 -0.82 -0.89 7.82
N LEU A 10 0.10 -1.42 7.01
CA LEU A 10 -0.20 -2.39 5.96
C LEU A 10 -0.81 -3.68 6.52
N LYS A 11 -0.23 -4.20 7.61
CA LYS A 11 -0.73 -5.41 8.27
C LYS A 11 -2.10 -5.20 8.91
N LYS A 12 -2.35 -3.99 9.43
CA LYS A 12 -3.67 -3.59 9.93
C LYS A 12 -4.68 -3.55 8.78
N LEU A 13 -4.35 -2.89 7.67
CA LEU A 13 -5.17 -2.83 6.46
C LEU A 13 -5.51 -4.25 5.97
N GLN A 14 -4.51 -5.13 5.81
CA GLN A 14 -4.71 -6.51 5.38
C GLN A 14 -5.60 -7.31 6.35
N SER A 15 -5.46 -7.09 7.67
CA SER A 15 -6.29 -7.73 8.69
C SER A 15 -7.75 -7.23 8.63
N GLU A 16 -7.96 -5.95 8.35
CA GLU A 16 -9.29 -5.36 8.16
C GLU A 16 -9.95 -5.86 6.86
N LEU A 17 -9.18 -6.04 5.78
CA LEU A 17 -9.65 -6.71 4.55
C LEU A 17 -10.06 -8.17 4.81
N ALA A 18 -9.33 -8.89 5.67
CA ALA A 18 -9.59 -10.29 5.95
C ALA A 18 -10.77 -10.52 6.93
N SER A 19 -11.10 -9.54 7.77
CA SER A 19 -11.96 -9.76 8.94
C SER A 19 -13.45 -9.57 8.74
N GLY A 20 -13.97 -9.02 7.63
CA GLY A 20 -15.45 -9.02 7.53
C GLY A 20 -16.17 -8.08 6.57
N GLN A 21 -15.54 -7.52 5.54
CA GLN A 21 -16.30 -6.84 4.48
C GLN A 21 -16.04 -7.49 3.11
N PRO A 22 -17.04 -7.48 2.21
CA PRO A 22 -16.92 -8.06 0.88
C PRO A 22 -16.00 -7.18 0.03
N VAL A 23 -14.71 -7.24 0.31
CA VAL A 23 -13.68 -6.72 -0.58
C VAL A 23 -13.50 -7.74 -1.68
N ASP A 24 -13.67 -7.33 -2.93
CA ASP A 24 -13.44 -8.17 -4.10
C ASP A 24 -12.07 -8.86 -4.02
N ASP A 25 -12.04 -10.14 -4.41
CA ASP A 25 -10.82 -10.94 -4.41
C ASP A 25 -9.74 -10.31 -5.29
N GLU A 26 -10.14 -9.60 -6.35
CA GLU A 26 -9.26 -8.82 -7.23
C GLU A 26 -8.59 -7.65 -6.48
N LEU A 27 -9.34 -6.91 -5.67
CA LEU A 27 -8.83 -5.81 -4.85
C LEU A 27 -7.89 -6.32 -3.78
N ARG A 28 -8.22 -7.45 -3.15
CA ARG A 28 -7.36 -8.11 -2.16
C ARG A 28 -6.05 -8.59 -2.78
N ALA A 29 -6.10 -9.18 -3.98
CA ALA A 29 -4.92 -9.63 -4.70
C ALA A 29 -4.04 -8.46 -5.15
N SER A 30 -4.65 -7.37 -5.63
CA SER A 30 -3.94 -6.14 -6.04
C SER A 30 -3.25 -5.48 -4.86
N LEU A 31 -3.92 -5.43 -3.71
CA LEU A 31 -3.35 -4.90 -2.47
C LEU A 31 -2.18 -5.75 -1.96
N ARG A 32 -2.32 -7.08 -1.97
CA ARG A 32 -1.21 -7.97 -1.58
C ARG A 32 -0.01 -7.79 -2.50
N LYS A 33 -0.22 -7.64 -3.80
CA LYS A 33 0.87 -7.32 -4.73
C LYS A 33 1.55 -6.01 -4.39
N LEU A 34 0.76 -4.95 -4.13
CA LEU A 34 1.31 -3.65 -3.74
C LEU A 34 2.15 -3.74 -2.45
N ASP A 35 1.65 -4.47 -1.45
CA ASP A 35 2.35 -4.73 -0.20
C ASP A 35 3.69 -5.46 -0.41
N GLU A 36 3.70 -6.51 -1.22
CA GLU A 36 4.93 -7.24 -1.57
C GLU A 36 5.94 -6.34 -2.32
N ASP A 37 5.46 -5.50 -3.23
CA ASP A 37 6.28 -4.53 -3.98
C ASP A 37 6.92 -3.51 -3.02
N ILE A 38 6.14 -2.95 -2.10
CA ILE A 38 6.61 -2.01 -1.06
C ILE A 38 7.67 -2.66 -0.18
N VAL A 39 7.41 -3.87 0.31
CA VAL A 39 8.35 -4.63 1.15
C VAL A 39 9.62 -4.98 0.37
N GLN A 40 9.50 -5.28 -0.92
CA GLN A 40 10.65 -5.56 -1.78
C GLN A 40 11.53 -4.32 -1.96
N VAL A 41 10.93 -3.15 -2.26
CA VAL A 41 11.63 -1.87 -2.39
C VAL A 41 12.32 -1.47 -1.08
N LEU A 42 11.62 -1.61 0.05
CA LEU A 42 12.14 -1.29 1.38
C LEU A 42 13.17 -2.30 1.91
N GLY A 43 13.03 -3.58 1.54
CA GLY A 43 13.86 -4.68 1.98
C GLY A 43 15.16 -4.81 1.20
N ALA A 44 15.14 -4.43 -0.08
CA ALA A 44 16.33 -4.43 -0.93
C ALA A 44 17.40 -3.44 -0.44
N GLY A 45 17.06 -2.45 0.40
CA GLY A 45 17.99 -1.42 0.89
C GLY A 45 18.76 -0.73 -0.23
N SER A 46 18.26 -0.84 -1.46
CA SER A 46 19.00 -0.56 -2.65
C SER A 46 18.67 0.87 -3.06
N PRO A 47 19.67 1.73 -3.30
CA PRO A 47 19.49 2.98 -4.01
C PRO A 47 19.24 2.65 -5.48
N LEU A 48 18.12 2.01 -5.80
CA LEU A 48 17.71 1.86 -7.18
C LEU A 48 17.07 3.20 -7.54
N SER A 49 17.83 3.97 -8.31
CA SER A 49 17.44 5.20 -9.00
C SER A 49 16.34 4.97 -10.04
N ASP A 50 15.36 4.15 -9.72
CA ASP A 50 14.33 3.67 -10.62
C ASP A 50 13.03 4.37 -10.22
N THR A 51 12.98 5.68 -10.50
CA THR A 51 11.77 6.50 -10.40
C THR A 51 10.58 5.82 -11.09
N GLU A 52 10.84 5.00 -12.12
CA GLU A 52 9.83 4.22 -12.83
C GLU A 52 9.15 3.14 -11.96
N ASN A 53 9.86 2.50 -11.02
CA ASN A 53 9.25 1.52 -10.12
C ASN A 53 8.43 2.20 -9.03
N ASP A 54 8.90 3.34 -8.51
CA ASP A 54 8.14 4.09 -7.50
C ASP A 54 6.88 4.74 -8.10
N GLU A 55 6.99 5.37 -9.26
CA GLU A 55 5.82 5.91 -9.98
C GLU A 55 4.81 4.80 -10.32
N SER A 56 5.27 3.61 -10.70
CA SER A 56 4.38 2.47 -10.95
C SER A 56 3.66 2.00 -9.69
N LEU A 57 4.35 2.03 -8.55
CA LEU A 57 3.84 1.61 -7.25
C LEU A 57 2.84 2.63 -6.69
N ALA A 58 3.18 3.92 -6.74
CA ALA A 58 2.31 5.03 -6.38
C ALA A 58 1.06 5.07 -7.26
N GLN A 59 1.19 4.85 -8.57
CA GLN A 59 0.06 4.81 -9.50
C GLN A 59 -0.87 3.63 -9.17
N ARG A 60 -0.33 2.44 -8.93
CA ARG A 60 -1.13 1.27 -8.49
C ARG A 60 -1.81 1.51 -7.16
N ALA A 61 -1.11 2.13 -6.20
CA ALA A 61 -1.67 2.48 -4.91
C ALA A 61 -2.83 3.48 -5.06
N GLN A 62 -2.70 4.48 -5.93
CA GLN A 62 -3.78 5.41 -6.27
C GLN A 62 -4.98 4.72 -6.95
N GLU A 63 -4.75 3.78 -7.87
CA GLU A 63 -5.83 3.03 -8.51
C GLU A 63 -6.62 2.19 -7.49
N ILE A 64 -5.90 1.56 -6.55
CA ILE A 64 -6.50 0.78 -5.46
C ILE A 64 -7.22 1.71 -4.47
N ASP A 65 -6.64 2.88 -4.13
CA ASP A 65 -7.26 3.90 -3.29
C ASP A 65 -8.58 4.42 -3.88
N ALA A 66 -8.61 4.70 -5.18
CA ALA A 66 -9.83 5.17 -5.85
C ALA A 66 -10.96 4.14 -5.75
N ARG A 67 -10.62 2.84 -5.92
CA ARG A 67 -11.58 1.73 -5.77
C ARG A 67 -12.05 1.58 -4.32
N PHE A 68 -11.13 1.62 -3.34
CA PHE A 68 -11.54 1.62 -1.93
C PHE A 68 -12.30 2.88 -1.52
N SER A 69 -12.01 4.05 -2.07
CA SER A 69 -12.73 5.27 -1.68
C SER A 69 -14.20 5.21 -2.11
N ALA A 70 -14.51 4.46 -3.16
CA ALA A 70 -15.88 4.23 -3.62
C ALA A 70 -16.62 3.17 -2.78
N GLU A 71 -15.94 2.07 -2.41
CA GLU A 71 -16.58 0.91 -1.77
C GLU A 71 -16.35 0.82 -0.25
N HIS A 72 -15.18 1.26 0.21
CA HIS A 72 -14.66 1.12 1.58
C HIS A 72 -13.82 2.36 2.00
N PRO A 73 -14.45 3.51 2.26
CA PRO A 73 -13.73 4.76 2.55
C PRO A 73 -12.79 4.68 3.77
N TYR A 74 -13.02 3.76 4.71
CA TYR A 74 -12.12 3.52 5.85
C TYR A 74 -10.80 2.83 5.44
N LEU A 75 -10.83 1.93 4.44
CA LEU A 75 -9.64 1.29 3.88
C LEU A 75 -8.81 2.27 3.06
N ALA A 76 -9.48 3.12 2.28
CA ALA A 76 -8.83 4.19 1.52
C ALA A 76 -8.07 5.15 2.44
N ASN A 77 -8.65 5.54 3.58
CA ASN A 77 -7.98 6.42 4.53
C ASN A 77 -6.69 5.79 5.07
N THR A 78 -6.74 4.51 5.45
CA THR A 78 -5.56 3.77 5.94
C THR A 78 -4.51 3.55 4.85
N LEU A 79 -4.92 3.34 3.59
CA LEU A 79 -4.00 3.22 2.45
C LEU A 79 -3.32 4.57 2.11
N ARG A 80 -4.05 5.69 2.24
CA ARG A 80 -3.47 7.04 2.14
C ARG A 80 -2.40 7.29 3.20
N ASP A 81 -2.66 6.90 4.45
CA ASP A 81 -1.65 7.02 5.52
C ASP A 81 -0.37 6.23 5.18
N VAL A 82 -0.52 5.04 4.58
CA VAL A 82 0.59 4.22 4.07
C VAL A 82 1.34 4.97 2.96
N MET A 83 0.64 5.49 1.93
CA MET A 83 1.24 6.23 0.82
C MET A 83 1.95 7.52 1.27
N GLU A 84 1.37 8.27 2.20
CA GLU A 84 2.01 9.47 2.78
C GLU A 84 3.29 9.11 3.53
N LEU A 85 3.31 7.94 4.19
CA LEU A 85 4.50 7.47 4.90
C LEU A 85 5.58 6.96 3.94
N LEU A 86 5.21 6.36 2.80
CA LEU A 86 6.12 6.06 1.68
C LEU A 86 6.75 7.35 1.15
N GLY A 87 5.93 8.32 0.73
CA GLY A 87 6.43 9.58 0.16
C GLY A 87 7.26 10.41 1.16
N LYS A 88 6.97 10.34 2.47
CA LYS A 88 7.82 10.92 3.53
C LYS A 88 9.18 10.25 3.64
N MET A 89 9.33 9.01 3.20
CA MET A 89 10.61 8.31 3.14
C MET A 89 11.42 8.65 1.89
N GLY A 90 10.87 9.42 0.94
CA GLY A 90 11.57 9.84 -0.28
C GLY A 90 11.86 8.70 -1.25
N ILE A 91 11.10 7.62 -1.10
CA ILE A 91 10.78 6.64 -2.13
C ILE A 91 9.50 7.14 -2.79
#